data_AF-A0A6V7VW10-F1
#
_entry.id   AF-A0A6V7VW10-F1
#
_cell.length_a   1.000
_cell.length_b   1.000
_cell.length_c   1.000
_cell.angle_alpha   90.00
_cell.angle_beta   90.00
_cell.angle_gamma   90.00
#
_symmetry.space_group_name_H-M   'P 1'
#
loop_
_entity.id
_entity.type
_entity.pdbx_description
1 polymer ?
#
loop_
_entity_poly.entity_id
_entity_poly.type
_entity_poly.pdbx_seq_one_letter_code
_entity_poly.pdbx_strand_id
1 'polypeptide(L)'
;MAFTFAAFCYLFGLIAIAFCIFFAIYTVICIDELRTDYKNPIDQCRSMNQLVLPEYGIHSFVFFFFVLSMQLFAIVWNLPLFAYHIHRYIKRPIMRGPGIYDPTTIMNHDQLSKINREGWVKMGFYLLSFFYYLYAMIYTMVTTG
;
A
#
# COMPACT_ATOMS: atom_id res chain seq x y z
N MET A 1 30.31 -14.71 0.30
CA MET A 1 29.10 -15.39 0.81
C MET A 1 27.90 -14.84 0.04
N ALA A 2 27.39 -15.60 -0.92
CA ALA A 2 26.55 -15.12 -2.03
C ALA A 2 25.10 -14.72 -1.67
N PHE A 3 24.74 -14.65 -0.39
CA PHE A 3 23.43 -14.20 0.08
C PHE A 3 23.63 -13.12 1.15
N THR A 4 23.69 -11.87 0.73
CA THR A 4 23.70 -10.75 1.68
C THR A 4 22.32 -10.61 2.30
N PHE A 5 22.27 -10.26 3.59
CA PHE A 5 21.01 -9.96 4.28
C PHE A 5 20.18 -8.92 3.51
N ALA A 6 20.84 -7.98 2.84
CA ALA A 6 20.25 -7.00 1.92
C ALA A 6 19.44 -7.63 0.77
N ALA A 7 19.98 -8.65 0.09
CA ALA A 7 19.30 -9.32 -1.02
C ALA A 7 18.06 -10.09 -0.54
N PHE A 8 18.14 -10.72 0.63
CA PHE A 8 16.99 -11.37 1.27
C PHE A 8 15.85 -10.38 1.58
N CYS A 9 16.19 -9.21 2.14
CA CYS A 9 15.22 -8.16 2.43
C CYS A 9 14.54 -7.63 1.16
N TYR A 10 15.30 -7.43 0.07
CA TYR A 10 14.70 -7.02 -1.20
C TYR A 10 13.80 -8.09 -1.83
N LEU A 11 14.17 -9.37 -1.73
CA LEU A 11 13.34 -10.47 -2.22
C LEU A 11 12.01 -10.54 -1.45
N PHE A 12 12.06 -10.44 -0.12
CA PHE A 12 10.85 -10.38 0.70
C PHE A 12 10.01 -9.12 0.40
N GLY A 13 10.66 -7.96 0.25
CA GLY A 13 10.00 -6.70 -0.13
C GLY A 13 9.33 -6.76 -1.50
N LEU A 14 9.93 -7.46 -2.47
CA LEU A 14 9.37 -7.66 -3.81
C LEU A 14 8.11 -8.53 -3.77
N ILE A 15 8.12 -9.63 -3.02
CA ILE A 15 6.94 -10.47 -2.83
C ILE A 15 5.84 -9.68 -2.14
N ALA A 16 6.16 -9.00 -1.05
CA ALA A 16 5.18 -8.22 -0.28
C ALA A 16 4.57 -7.07 -1.10
N ILE A 17 5.36 -6.37 -1.92
CA ILE A 17 4.83 -5.28 -2.75
C ILE A 17 3.95 -5.81 -3.89
N ALA A 18 4.23 -7.00 -4.42
CA ALA A 18 3.35 -7.64 -5.39
C ALA A 18 1.95 -7.91 -4.80
N PHE A 19 1.88 -8.38 -3.54
CA PHE A 19 0.60 -8.48 -2.83
C PHE A 19 -0.06 -7.12 -2.60
N CYS A 20 0.70 -6.09 -2.22
CA CYS A 20 0.16 -4.74 -2.08
C CYS A 20 -0.39 -4.17 -3.39
N ILE A 21 0.25 -4.43 -4.54
CA ILE A 21 -0.25 -4.02 -5.86
C ILE A 21 -1.61 -4.67 -6.13
N PHE A 22 -1.77 -5.96 -5.83
CA PHE A 22 -3.06 -6.64 -5.99
C PHE A 22 -4.16 -6.00 -5.13
N PHE A 23 -3.88 -5.71 -3.85
CA PHE A 23 -4.82 -5.03 -2.96
C PHE A 23 -5.13 -3.59 -3.41
N ALA A 24 -4.14 -2.86 -3.93
CA ALA A 24 -4.33 -1.52 -4.46
C ALA A 24 -5.23 -1.53 -5.71
N ILE A 25 -5.03 -2.48 -6.64
CA ILE A 25 -5.88 -2.64 -7.83
C ILE A 25 -7.30 -2.98 -7.41
N TYR A 26 -7.49 -3.92 -6.48
CA TYR A 26 -8.81 -4.25 -5.96
C TYR A 26 -9.53 -3.03 -5.38
N THR A 27 -8.81 -2.21 -4.60
CA THR A 27 -9.35 -0.98 -4.01
C THR A 27 -9.80 0.02 -5.09
N VAL A 28 -8.99 0.21 -6.14
CA VAL A 28 -9.34 1.10 -7.27
C VAL A 28 -10.58 0.60 -8.01
N ILE A 29 -10.67 -0.70 -8.29
CA ILE A 29 -11.83 -1.31 -8.95
C ILE A 29 -13.09 -1.13 -8.09
N CYS A 30 -13.02 -1.39 -6.78
CA CYS A 30 -14.17 -1.20 -5.89
C CYS A 30 -14.66 0.25 -5.85
N ILE A 31 -13.76 1.23 -5.95
CA ILE A 31 -14.13 2.65 -6.03
C ILE A 31 -14.80 2.99 -7.36
N ASP A 32 -14.33 2.38 -8.46
CA ASP A 32 -14.93 2.56 -9.79
C ASP A 32 -16.32 1.90 -9.90
N GLU A 33 -16.50 0.72 -9.30
CA GLU A 33 -17.81 0.07 -9.14
C GLU A 33 -18.78 0.93 -8.30
N LEU A 34 -18.27 1.62 -7.28
CA LEU A 34 -19.08 2.56 -6.49
C LEU A 34 -19.50 3.79 -7.31
N ARG A 35 -18.62 4.27 -8.20
CA ARG A 35 -18.91 5.41 -9.06
C ARG A 35 -19.97 5.10 -10.12
N THR A 36 -20.05 3.84 -10.52
CA THR A 36 -21.02 3.34 -11.51
C THR A 36 -22.30 2.80 -10.88
N ASP A 37 -22.49 2.96 -9.56
CA ASP A 37 -23.67 2.54 -8.77
C ASP A 37 -24.02 1.05 -8.94
N TYR A 38 -23.03 0.20 -9.20
CA TYR A 38 -23.27 -1.21 -9.55
C TYR A 38 -23.63 -2.09 -8.32
N LYS A 39 -23.30 -1.66 -7.10
CA LYS A 39 -23.49 -2.42 -5.84
C LYS A 39 -23.84 -1.53 -4.66
N ASN A 40 -24.42 -2.13 -3.63
CA ASN A 40 -24.68 -1.46 -2.36
C ASN A 40 -23.38 -0.90 -1.74
N PRO A 41 -23.34 0.39 -1.37
CA PRO A 41 -22.13 1.05 -0.85
C PRO A 41 -21.68 0.49 0.51
N ILE A 42 -22.61 -0.05 1.29
CA ILE A 42 -22.35 -0.59 2.63
C ILE A 42 -21.54 -1.90 2.55
N ASP A 43 -21.94 -2.81 1.68
CA ASP A 43 -21.27 -4.11 1.51
C ASP A 43 -19.88 -3.93 0.90
N GLN A 44 -19.74 -3.00 -0.05
CA GLN A 44 -18.46 -2.70 -0.66
C GLN A 44 -17.50 -2.03 0.33
N CYS A 45 -17.97 -1.07 1.14
CA CYS A 45 -17.15 -0.47 2.20
C CYS A 45 -16.65 -1.52 3.19
N ARG A 46 -17.47 -2.51 3.55
CA ARG A 46 -17.06 -3.61 4.44
C ARG A 46 -15.94 -4.46 3.82
N SER A 47 -16.09 -4.85 2.56
CA SER A 47 -15.08 -5.63 1.83
C SER A 47 -13.77 -4.85 1.66
N MET A 48 -13.84 -3.60 1.19
CA MET A 48 -12.68 -2.74 1.01
C MET A 48 -11.93 -2.53 2.32
N ASN A 49 -12.65 -2.30 3.41
CA ASN A 49 -12.05 -2.00 4.69
C ASN A 49 -11.35 -3.21 5.34
N GLN A 50 -11.86 -4.42 5.10
CA GLN A 50 -11.18 -5.66 5.49
C GLN A 50 -9.86 -5.87 4.73
N LEU A 51 -9.72 -5.33 3.52
CA LEU A 51 -8.54 -5.49 2.66
C LEU A 51 -7.51 -4.36 2.78
N VAL A 52 -7.95 -3.15 3.13
CA VAL A 52 -7.07 -1.97 3.30
C VAL A 52 -6.22 -2.07 4.58
N LEU A 53 -6.78 -2.65 5.65
CA LEU A 53 -6.04 -2.91 6.90
C LEU A 53 -4.82 -3.84 6.70
N PRO A 54 -4.95 -5.02 6.07
CA PRO A 54 -3.80 -5.88 5.81
C PRO A 54 -2.80 -5.25 4.82
N GLU A 55 -3.24 -4.46 3.83
CA GLU A 55 -2.33 -3.72 2.95
C GLU A 55 -1.39 -2.79 3.75
N TYR A 56 -1.95 -1.99 4.66
CA TYR A 56 -1.16 -1.08 5.49
C TYR A 56 -0.26 -1.84 6.46
N GLY A 57 -0.73 -2.98 6.98
CA GLY A 57 0.06 -3.89 7.81
C GLY A 57 1.27 -4.44 7.08
N ILE A 58 1.07 -4.98 5.87
CA ILE A 58 2.15 -5.53 5.04
C ILE A 58 3.15 -4.43 4.67
N HIS A 59 2.67 -3.25 4.23
CA HIS A 59 3.57 -2.15 3.87
C HIS A 59 4.39 -1.64 5.07
N SER A 60 3.75 -1.52 6.25
CA SER A 60 4.44 -1.14 7.48
C SER A 60 5.48 -2.17 7.91
N PHE A 61 5.16 -3.45 7.74
CA PHE A 61 6.08 -4.54 8.03
C PHE A 61 7.30 -4.52 7.11
N VAL A 62 7.09 -4.29 5.80
CA VAL A 62 8.16 -4.15 4.81
C VAL A 62 9.04 -2.93 5.11
N PHE A 63 8.45 -1.80 5.47
CA PHE A 63 9.21 -0.61 5.87
C PHE A 63 10.10 -0.88 7.09
N PHE A 64 9.57 -1.55 8.12
CA PHE A 64 10.35 -1.96 9.28
C PHE A 64 11.49 -2.93 8.91
N PHE A 65 11.22 -3.85 7.98
CA PHE A 65 12.22 -4.78 7.47
C PHE A 65 13.36 -4.06 6.72
N PHE A 66 13.06 -2.99 5.97
CA PHE A 66 14.05 -2.14 5.31
C PHE A 66 14.87 -1.27 6.28
N VAL A 67 14.28 -0.89 7.42
CA VAL A 67 15.02 -0.23 8.50
C VAL A 67 16.04 -1.18 9.11
N LEU A 68 15.68 -2.45 9.31
CA LEU A 68 16.59 -3.48 9.82
C LEU A 68 17.76 -3.77 8.86
N SER A 69 17.54 -3.69 7.55
CA SER A 69 18.59 -3.87 6.53
C SER A 69 19.47 -2.63 6.32
N MET A 70 19.20 -1.52 7.02
CA MET A 70 19.94 -0.24 6.95
C MET A 70 20.05 0.33 5.53
N GLN A 71 19.03 0.12 4.71
CA GLN A 71 19.00 0.59 3.31
C GLN A 71 18.42 2.00 3.21
N LEU A 72 19.29 3.00 3.33
CA LEU A 72 18.89 4.42 3.44
C LEU A 72 18.01 4.91 2.28
N PHE A 73 18.33 4.56 1.04
CA PHE A 73 17.53 4.97 -0.12
C PHE A 73 16.12 4.37 -0.12
N ALA A 74 16.00 3.06 0.17
CA ALA A 74 14.69 2.39 0.24
C ALA A 74 13.83 2.96 1.38
N ILE A 75 14.44 3.30 2.52
CA ILE A 75 13.76 3.92 3.65
C ILE A 75 13.23 5.30 3.25
N VAL A 76 14.09 6.19 2.72
CA VAL A 76 13.70 7.56 2.33
C VAL A 76 12.58 7.53 1.28
N TRP A 77 12.63 6.60 0.33
CA TRP A 77 11.61 6.46 -0.70
C TRP A 77 10.24 6.03 -0.12
N ASN A 78 10.20 5.07 0.82
CA ASN A 78 8.95 4.56 1.40
C ASN A 78 8.41 5.40 2.58
N LEU A 79 9.25 6.21 3.21
CA LEU A 79 8.89 7.08 4.33
C LEU A 79 7.69 8.01 4.07
N PRO A 80 7.55 8.70 2.91
CA PRO A 80 6.37 9.52 2.65
C PRO A 80 5.07 8.71 2.61
N LEU A 81 5.10 7.51 2.03
CA LEU A 81 3.91 6.64 1.97
C LEU A 81 3.56 6.09 3.36
N PHE A 82 4.57 5.69 4.13
CA PHE A 82 4.40 5.23 5.51
C PHE A 82 3.84 6.33 6.43
N ALA A 83 4.40 7.54 6.35
CA ALA A 83 3.90 8.69 7.10
C ALA A 83 2.45 9.04 6.70
N TYR A 84 2.11 8.91 5.41
CA TYR A 84 0.75 9.08 4.93
C TYR A 84 -0.21 8.02 5.51
N HIS A 85 0.20 6.76 5.60
CA HIS A 85 -0.60 5.71 6.24
C HIS A 85 -0.83 5.97 7.73
N ILE A 86 0.20 6.41 8.48
CA ILE A 86 0.07 6.79 9.89
C ILE A 86 -0.88 7.98 10.05
N HIS A 87 -0.66 9.05 9.27
CA HIS A 87 -1.50 10.25 9.34
C HIS A 87 -2.96 9.93 9.06
N ARG A 88 -3.22 9.10 8.05
CA ARG A 88 -4.56 8.65 7.71
C ARG A 88 -5.18 7.76 8.79
N TYR A 89 -4.38 6.92 9.44
CA TYR A 89 -4.84 6.12 10.57
C TYR A 89 -5.19 6.98 11.79
N ILE A 90 -4.45 8.06 12.06
CA ILE A 90 -4.73 8.97 13.18
C ILE A 90 -5.95 9.86 12.90
N LYS A 91 -6.09 10.35 11.66
CA LYS A 91 -7.19 11.26 11.26
C LYS A 91 -8.51 10.55 10.98
N ARG A 92 -8.64 9.28 11.31
CA ARG A 92 -9.86 8.49 11.12
C ARG A 92 -11.01 9.07 11.97
N PRO A 93 -12.22 9.24 11.42
CA PRO A 93 -13.39 9.52 12.23
C PRO A 93 -13.68 8.34 13.17
N ILE A 94 -14.17 8.62 14.37
CA ILE A 94 -14.50 7.59 15.37
C ILE A 94 -15.73 6.83 14.87
N MET A 95 -15.52 5.65 14.31
CA MET A 95 -16.57 4.74 13.86
C MET A 95 -16.81 3.63 14.88
N ARG A 96 -18.04 3.10 14.92
CA ARG A 96 -18.41 1.96 15.77
C ARG A 96 -17.79 0.62 15.32
N GLY A 97 -17.21 0.55 14.12
CA GLY A 97 -16.63 -0.67 13.54
C GLY A 97 -15.16 -0.52 13.14
N PRO A 98 -14.45 -1.63 12.91
CA PRO A 98 -13.05 -1.61 12.50
C PRO A 98 -12.93 -1.13 11.05
N GLY A 99 -12.62 0.15 10.86
CA GLY A 99 -11.72 0.62 9.81
C GLY A 99 -11.98 2.02 9.23
N ILE A 100 -11.55 2.28 7.99
CA ILE A 100 -11.17 3.64 7.52
C ILE A 100 -12.29 4.35 6.73
N TYR A 101 -13.20 3.57 6.14
CA TYR A 101 -14.12 4.03 5.11
C TYR A 101 -15.58 4.03 5.61
N ASP A 102 -16.21 5.22 5.68
CA ASP A 102 -17.62 5.35 6.10
C ASP A 102 -18.54 5.24 4.87
N PRO A 103 -19.52 4.33 4.84
CA PRO A 103 -20.51 4.29 3.77
C PRO A 103 -21.29 5.61 3.62
N THR A 104 -21.44 6.41 4.68
CA THR A 104 -22.16 7.69 4.63
C THR A 104 -21.33 8.83 4.03
N THR A 105 -20.00 8.79 4.16
CA THR A 105 -19.10 9.87 3.66
C THR A 105 -18.53 9.58 2.28
N ILE A 106 -18.44 8.30 1.90
CA ILE A 106 -17.86 7.86 0.61
C ILE A 106 -18.79 8.13 -0.57
N MET A 107 -20.10 8.18 -0.34
CA MET A 107 -21.07 8.45 -1.41
C MET A 107 -21.08 9.92 -1.84
N ASN A 108 -20.39 10.81 -1.13
CA ASN A 108 -20.20 12.17 -1.59
C ASN A 108 -19.23 12.20 -2.78
N HIS A 109 -19.66 12.70 -3.94
CA HIS A 109 -18.89 12.74 -5.18
C HIS A 109 -17.49 13.39 -5.03
N ASP A 110 -17.39 14.44 -4.21
CA ASP A 110 -16.11 15.11 -3.95
C ASP A 110 -15.14 14.25 -3.12
N GLN A 111 -15.66 13.41 -2.22
CA GLN A 111 -14.85 12.49 -1.43
C GLN A 111 -14.45 11.27 -2.27
N LEU A 112 -15.38 10.74 -3.06
CA LEU A 112 -15.13 9.59 -3.93
C LEU A 112 -14.04 9.89 -4.97
N SER A 113 -14.09 11.06 -5.60
CA SER A 113 -13.06 11.48 -6.58
C SER A 113 -11.69 11.68 -5.93
N LYS A 114 -11.62 12.19 -4.69
CA LYS A 114 -10.38 12.29 -3.92
C LYS A 114 -9.82 10.91 -3.58
N ILE A 115 -10.63 10.01 -3.04
CA ILE A 115 -10.23 8.66 -2.66
C ILE A 115 -9.77 7.87 -3.90
N ASN A 116 -10.44 8.03 -5.04
CA ASN A 116 -10.02 7.42 -6.30
C ASN A 116 -8.62 7.92 -6.69
N ARG A 117 -8.41 9.25 -6.71
CA ARG A 117 -7.11 9.83 -7.05
C ARG A 117 -5.99 9.35 -6.11
N GLU A 118 -6.28 9.24 -4.83
CA GLU A 118 -5.35 8.67 -3.84
C GLU A 118 -5.03 7.20 -4.13
N GLY A 119 -6.02 6.38 -4.49
CA GLY A 119 -5.83 4.98 -4.90
C GLY A 119 -4.89 4.86 -6.10
N TRP A 120 -5.11 5.68 -7.13
CA TRP A 120 -4.24 5.73 -8.31
C TRP A 120 -2.80 6.16 -8.00
N VAL A 121 -2.63 7.18 -7.14
CA VAL A 121 -1.30 7.64 -6.72
C VAL A 121 -0.56 6.53 -5.94
N LYS A 122 -1.26 5.84 -5.03
CA LYS A 122 -0.69 4.71 -4.28
C LYS A 122 -0.29 3.55 -5.20
N MET A 123 -1.14 3.20 -6.15
CA MET A 123 -0.84 2.17 -7.15
C MET A 123 0.42 2.53 -7.95
N GLY A 124 0.51 3.77 -8.44
CA GLY A 124 1.70 4.26 -9.14
C GLY A 124 2.96 4.19 -8.28
N PHE A 125 2.86 4.54 -6.99
CA PHE A 125 3.97 4.43 -6.05
C PHE A 125 4.42 2.98 -5.84
N TYR A 126 3.50 2.04 -5.64
CA TYR A 126 3.84 0.62 -5.51
C TYR A 126 4.48 0.04 -6.77
N LEU A 127 4.01 0.44 -7.95
CA LEU A 127 4.57 0.00 -9.23
C LEU A 127 6.01 0.49 -9.41
N LEU A 128 6.29 1.78 -9.13
CA LEU A 128 7.65 2.32 -9.19
C LEU A 128 8.57 1.64 -8.18
N SER A 129 8.06 1.38 -6.98
CA SER A 129 8.81 0.72 -5.91
C SER A 129 9.12 -0.75 -6.26
N PHE A 130 8.24 -1.43 -6.98
CA PHE A 130 8.49 -2.79 -7.49
C PHE A 130 9.70 -2.83 -8.44
N PHE A 131 9.75 -1.94 -9.43
CA PHE A 131 10.91 -1.85 -10.32
C PHE A 131 12.20 -1.49 -9.58
N TYR A 132 12.11 -0.60 -8.59
CA TYR A 132 13.24 -0.23 -7.75
C TYR A 132 13.77 -1.42 -6.93
N TYR A 133 12.90 -2.19 -6.27
CA TYR A 133 13.32 -3.38 -5.52
C TYR A 133 13.93 -4.46 -6.40
N LEU A 134 13.40 -4.65 -7.61
CA LEU A 134 13.98 -5.57 -8.59
C LEU A 134 15.41 -5.12 -8.97
N TYR A 135 15.58 -3.84 -9.31
CA TYR A 135 16.91 -3.29 -9.63
C TYR A 135 17.88 -3.42 -8.46
N ALA A 136 17.47 -3.04 -7.25
CA ALA A 136 18.32 -3.08 -6.06
C ALA A 136 18.70 -4.51 -5.67
N MET A 137 17.79 -5.47 -5.84
CA MET A 137 18.08 -6.90 -5.65
C MET A 137 19.16 -7.37 -6.63
N ILE A 138 19.00 -7.11 -7.93
CA ILE A 138 19.99 -7.53 -8.95
C ILE A 138 21.34 -6.87 -8.70
N TYR A 139 21.35 -5.56 -8.44
CA TYR A 139 22.59 -4.82 -8.17
C TYR A 139 23.34 -5.40 -6.97
N THR A 140 22.64 -5.61 -5.84
CA THR A 140 23.27 -6.19 -4.64
C THR A 140 23.77 -7.61 -4.86
N MET A 141 23.08 -8.43 -5.65
CA MET A 141 23.54 -9.78 -5.98
C MET A 141 24.77 -9.78 -6.91
N VAL A 142 24.81 -8.89 -7.90
CA VAL A 142 25.93 -8.80 -8.86
C VAL A 142 27.17 -8.20 -8.21
N THR A 143 27.02 -7.14 -7.42
CA THR A 143 28.16 -6.47 -6.78
C THR A 143 28.76 -7.27 -5.62
N THR A 144 27.98 -8.17 -5.00
CA THR A 144 28.48 -9.04 -3.91
C THR A 144 28.85 -10.46 -4.37
N GLY A 145 28.67 -10.74 -5.67
CA GLY A 145 29.04 -12.00 -6.32
C GLY A 145 30.52 -12.10 -6.65
#